data_AF-A0A450WBI8-F1
#
_entry.id   AF-A0A450WBI8-F1
#
_cell.length_a   1.000
_cell.length_b   1.000
_cell.length_c   1.000
_cell.angle_alpha   90.00
_cell.angle_beta   90.00
_cell.angle_gamma   90.00
#
_symmetry.space_group_name_H-M   'P 1'
#
loop_
_entity.id
_entity.type
_entity.pdbx_description
1 polymer ?
#
loop_
_entity_poly.entity_id
_entity_poly.type
_entity_poly.pdbx_seq_one_letter_code
_entity_poly.pdbx_strand_id
1 'polypeptide(L)'
;MNIFRFSRGDFYGIIIPGSFLAINIFMFVIVILHGGKGVEKIFDYLMGKDAGVGIAPFFIFFVASYVLGFGLRSFHPDMSEGIYRFFHLEKYKVWKYLVNIRLCKRGRLRREDKFSRIFKKDKFLIKDKYPYGRWFRKHYLPNQPESYRSFYRSILTSEFSGVIKPFKGDYFINLCKAISYGKCDSLRDEIIFCEGLVRFYSGIFLSLLLSSVIAIIIFVLSLFLSWSHHFLLSIFIFLVIAVYIFLAATFGKKLKSIRIREVQTIFNAFYFIKNFP
;
A
#
# COMPACT_ATOMS: atom_id res chain seq x y z
N MET A 1 -19.12 9.88 17.85
CA MET A 1 -19.41 9.02 16.67
C MET A 1 -18.16 8.97 15.78
N ASN A 2 -17.42 7.85 15.81
CA ASN A 2 -16.21 7.67 15.01
C ASN A 2 -16.56 7.08 13.64
N ILE A 3 -16.97 7.93 12.70
CA ILE A 3 -17.34 7.56 11.31
C ILE A 3 -16.14 6.95 10.54
N PHE A 4 -14.91 7.13 11.03
CA PHE A 4 -13.68 6.61 10.44
C PHE A 4 -13.00 5.51 11.26
N ARG A 5 -13.76 4.64 11.95
CA ARG A 5 -13.17 3.44 12.54
C ARG A 5 -12.93 2.40 11.43
N PHE A 6 -11.73 2.44 10.86
CA PHE A 6 -11.23 1.40 9.95
C PHE A 6 -11.06 0.08 10.72
N SER A 7 -12.14 -0.68 10.92
CA SER A 7 -12.13 -2.03 11.50
C SER A 7 -12.19 -3.09 10.40
N ARG A 8 -12.15 -4.39 10.73
CA ARG A 8 -12.20 -5.49 9.74
C ARG A 8 -13.43 -5.43 8.81
N GLY A 9 -14.53 -4.82 9.24
CA GLY A 9 -15.76 -4.64 8.46
C GLY A 9 -16.05 -3.20 8.04
N ASP A 10 -15.04 -2.32 7.97
CA ASP A 10 -15.26 -0.93 7.57
C ASP A 10 -15.67 -0.83 6.10
N PHE A 11 -16.92 -0.40 5.91
CA PHE A 11 -17.58 -0.17 4.63
C PHE A 11 -16.79 0.80 3.73
N TYR A 12 -16.30 1.91 4.28
CA TYR A 12 -15.53 2.89 3.50
C TYR A 12 -14.16 2.33 3.12
N GLY A 13 -13.53 1.60 4.04
CA GLY A 13 -12.28 0.91 3.80
C GLY A 13 -12.37 -0.21 2.75
N ILE A 14 -13.56 -0.64 2.36
CA ILE A 14 -13.83 -1.62 1.31
C ILE A 14 -14.21 -0.92 0.00
N ILE A 15 -15.20 -0.02 0.05
CA ILE A 15 -15.77 0.59 -1.15
C ILE A 15 -14.79 1.50 -1.86
N ILE A 16 -14.02 2.31 -1.14
CA ILE A 16 -13.12 3.29 -1.78
C ILE A 16 -12.06 2.60 -2.65
N PRO A 17 -11.29 1.60 -2.16
CA PRO A 17 -10.40 0.83 -3.03
C PRO A 17 -11.16 0.14 -4.16
N GLY A 18 -12.31 -0.47 -3.86
CA GLY A 18 -13.10 -1.19 -4.83
C GLY A 18 -13.63 -0.33 -5.98
N SER A 19 -14.03 0.91 -5.70
CA SER A 19 -14.56 1.84 -6.70
C SER A 19 -13.48 2.28 -7.69
N PHE A 20 -12.23 2.46 -7.24
CA PHE A 20 -11.13 2.75 -8.17
C PHE A 20 -10.96 1.62 -9.18
N LEU A 21 -10.95 0.37 -8.73
CA LEU A 21 -10.83 -0.77 -9.62
C LEU A 21 -12.07 -0.94 -10.51
N ALA A 22 -13.26 -0.82 -9.94
CA ALA A 22 -14.53 -0.96 -10.64
C ALA A 22 -14.63 0.03 -11.81
N ILE A 23 -14.33 1.32 -11.58
CA ILE A 23 -14.37 2.34 -12.64
C ILE A 23 -13.51 1.91 -13.83
N ASN A 24 -12.28 1.46 -13.59
CA ASN A 24 -11.38 1.07 -14.66
C ASN A 24 -11.84 -0.20 -15.39
N ILE A 25 -12.47 -1.15 -14.70
CA ILE A 25 -13.09 -2.33 -15.33
C ILE A 25 -14.29 -1.93 -16.18
N PHE A 26 -15.17 -1.05 -15.68
CA PHE A 26 -16.31 -0.54 -16.47
C PHE A 26 -15.83 0.20 -17.71
N MET A 27 -14.83 1.07 -17.58
CA MET A 27 -14.20 1.74 -18.72
C MET A 27 -13.63 0.73 -19.72
N PHE A 28 -12.93 -0.32 -19.26
CA PHE A 28 -12.39 -1.38 -20.10
C PHE A 28 -13.48 -2.13 -20.88
N VAL A 29 -14.54 -2.56 -20.19
CA VAL A 29 -15.65 -3.31 -20.80
C VAL A 29 -16.35 -2.48 -21.86
N ILE A 30 -16.61 -1.20 -21.58
CA ILE A 30 -17.32 -0.33 -22.51
C ILE A 30 -16.45 -0.01 -23.74
N VAL A 31 -15.16 0.20 -23.53
CA VAL A 31 -14.16 0.30 -24.60
C VAL A 31 -14.23 -0.93 -25.51
N ILE A 32 -14.18 -2.15 -24.97
CA ILE A 32 -14.25 -3.39 -25.79
C ILE A 32 -15.57 -3.49 -26.55
N LEU A 33 -16.70 -3.23 -25.89
CA LEU A 33 -18.02 -3.45 -26.48
C LEU A 33 -18.40 -2.42 -27.55
N HIS A 34 -17.96 -1.17 -27.41
CA HIS A 34 -18.48 -0.05 -28.19
C HIS A 34 -17.43 0.71 -28.99
N GLY A 35 -16.17 0.33 -28.88
CA GLY A 35 -15.10 0.94 -29.62
C GLY A 35 -14.82 2.39 -29.22
N GLY A 36 -14.36 3.20 -30.18
CA GLY A 36 -14.18 4.65 -30.00
C GLY A 36 -15.47 5.40 -29.63
N LYS A 37 -16.65 4.88 -30.00
CA LYS A 37 -17.97 5.42 -29.61
C LYS A 37 -18.39 5.05 -28.18
N GLY A 38 -17.63 4.16 -27.52
CA GLY A 38 -17.89 3.73 -26.15
C GLY A 38 -17.78 4.87 -25.15
N VAL A 39 -16.82 5.79 -25.33
CA VAL A 39 -16.63 6.93 -24.42
C VAL A 39 -17.81 7.88 -24.47
N GLU A 40 -18.33 8.20 -25.67
CA GLU A 40 -19.53 9.03 -25.85
C GLU A 40 -20.75 8.40 -25.16
N LYS A 41 -20.93 7.08 -25.33
CA LYS A 41 -21.98 6.34 -24.63
C LYS A 41 -21.85 6.38 -23.11
N ILE A 42 -20.64 6.33 -22.54
CA ILE A 42 -20.45 6.48 -21.09
C ILE A 42 -20.93 7.85 -20.61
N PHE A 43 -20.60 8.91 -21.35
CA PHE A 43 -21.06 10.25 -21.03
C PHE A 43 -22.57 10.38 -21.20
N ASP A 44 -23.17 9.78 -22.23
CA ASP A 44 -24.62 9.81 -22.42
C ASP A 44 -25.37 9.02 -21.32
N TYR A 45 -24.81 7.90 -20.86
CA TYR A 45 -25.32 7.15 -19.69
C TYR A 45 -25.18 7.95 -18.38
N LEU A 46 -24.05 8.62 -18.16
CA LEU A 46 -23.82 9.44 -16.96
C LEU A 46 -24.66 10.73 -16.95
N MET A 47 -24.92 11.30 -18.12
CA MET A 47 -25.76 12.50 -18.30
C MET A 47 -27.26 12.17 -18.33
N GLY A 48 -27.64 10.90 -18.19
CA GLY A 48 -29.04 10.49 -18.09
C GLY A 48 -29.86 10.69 -19.37
N LYS A 49 -29.21 10.79 -20.54
CA LYS A 49 -29.91 10.96 -21.82
C LYS A 49 -30.73 9.72 -22.20
N ASP A 50 -30.29 8.54 -21.77
CA ASP A 50 -31.05 7.29 -21.85
C ASP A 50 -31.79 7.03 -20.52
N ALA A 51 -32.84 7.82 -20.28
CA ALA A 51 -33.56 7.93 -19.01
C ALA A 51 -34.34 6.67 -18.55
N GLY A 52 -34.21 5.53 -19.22
CA GLY A 52 -35.00 4.31 -18.93
C GLY A 52 -34.41 3.36 -17.87
N VAL A 53 -33.16 3.54 -17.45
CA VAL A 53 -32.41 2.53 -16.64
C VAL A 53 -31.99 3.08 -15.25
N GLY A 54 -32.54 4.22 -14.83
CA GLY A 54 -31.94 5.24 -13.94
C GLY A 54 -31.36 4.89 -12.56
N ILE A 55 -31.33 3.63 -12.12
CA ILE A 55 -30.72 3.23 -10.82
C ILE A 55 -29.90 1.94 -10.95
N ALA A 56 -30.27 1.02 -11.84
CA ALA A 56 -29.64 -0.29 -11.95
C ALA A 56 -28.12 -0.24 -12.22
N PRO A 57 -27.59 0.62 -13.12
CA PRO A 57 -26.15 0.70 -13.37
C PRO A 57 -25.37 1.20 -12.16
N PHE A 58 -25.93 2.15 -11.41
CA PHE A 58 -25.33 2.65 -10.16
C PHE A 58 -25.33 1.58 -9.07
N PHE A 59 -26.42 0.81 -8.95
CA PHE A 59 -26.49 -0.30 -8.00
C PHE A 59 -25.49 -1.41 -8.35
N ILE A 60 -25.42 -1.81 -9.63
CA ILE A 60 -24.45 -2.81 -10.11
C ILE A 60 -23.01 -2.31 -9.87
N PHE A 61 -22.73 -1.03 -10.18
CA PHE A 61 -21.42 -0.43 -9.92
C PHE A 61 -21.07 -0.45 -8.43
N PHE A 62 -22.02 -0.11 -7.56
CA PHE A 62 -21.83 -0.10 -6.12
C PHE A 62 -21.56 -1.52 -5.58
N VAL A 63 -22.34 -2.52 -5.99
CA VAL A 63 -22.14 -3.93 -5.62
C VAL A 63 -20.79 -4.43 -6.12
N ALA A 64 -20.44 -4.15 -7.38
CA ALA A 64 -19.15 -4.52 -7.96
C ALA A 64 -17.98 -3.87 -7.18
N SER A 65 -18.11 -2.59 -6.82
CA SER A 65 -17.13 -1.88 -6.00
C SER A 65 -16.95 -2.56 -4.66
N TYR A 66 -18.03 -2.93 -3.97
CA TYR A 66 -17.94 -3.62 -2.69
C TYR A 66 -17.24 -4.98 -2.80
N VAL A 67 -17.64 -5.82 -3.78
CA VAL A 67 -17.05 -7.15 -3.99
C VAL A 67 -15.57 -7.07 -4.35
N LEU A 68 -15.20 -6.18 -5.27
CA LEU A 68 -13.81 -5.95 -5.66
C LEU A 68 -12.98 -5.42 -4.49
N GLY A 69 -13.53 -4.47 -3.73
CA GLY A 69 -12.91 -3.93 -2.53
C GLY A 69 -12.66 -4.99 -1.46
N PHE A 70 -13.63 -5.89 -1.25
CA PHE A 70 -13.53 -6.99 -0.30
C PHE A 70 -12.44 -7.98 -0.74
N GLY A 71 -12.38 -8.29 -2.03
CA GLY A 71 -11.31 -9.09 -2.63
C GLY A 71 -9.93 -8.46 -2.40
N LEU A 72 -9.78 -7.16 -2.69
CA LEU A 72 -8.53 -6.42 -2.46
C LEU A 72 -8.08 -6.43 -0.99
N ARG A 73 -9.03 -6.38 -0.06
CA ARG A 73 -8.77 -6.40 1.39
C ARG A 73 -8.38 -7.77 1.93
N SER A 74 -8.74 -8.83 1.20
CA SER A 74 -8.39 -10.21 1.55
C SER A 74 -6.92 -10.53 1.30
N PHE A 75 -6.24 -9.75 0.45
CA PHE A 75 -4.80 -9.90 0.25
C PHE A 75 -4.00 -9.51 1.48
N HIS A 76 -3.00 -10.33 1.81
CA HIS A 76 -2.11 -10.02 2.92
C HIS A 76 -1.30 -8.75 2.61
N PRO A 77 -1.23 -7.75 3.50
CA PRO A 77 -0.55 -6.49 3.18
C PRO A 77 0.97 -6.66 2.96
N ASP A 78 1.55 -7.80 3.34
CA ASP A 78 2.92 -8.18 3.00
C ASP A 78 3.14 -8.32 1.49
N MET A 79 2.12 -8.76 0.75
CA MET A 79 2.20 -8.86 -0.70
C MET A 79 2.35 -7.47 -1.32
N SER A 80 1.51 -6.52 -0.91
CA SER A 80 1.59 -5.12 -1.35
C SER A 80 2.96 -4.50 -1.04
N GLU A 81 3.48 -4.74 0.16
CA GLU A 81 4.80 -4.26 0.54
C GLU A 81 5.91 -4.95 -0.26
N GLY A 82 5.78 -6.26 -0.54
CA GLY A 82 6.71 -7.01 -1.39
C GLY A 82 6.78 -6.42 -2.80
N ILE A 83 5.63 -6.15 -3.41
CA ILE A 83 5.50 -5.53 -4.73
C ILE A 83 6.12 -4.12 -4.72
N TYR A 84 5.78 -3.28 -3.74
CA TYR A 84 6.38 -1.96 -3.60
C TYR A 84 7.90 -2.02 -3.46
N ARG A 85 8.41 -2.95 -2.64
CA ARG A 85 9.84 -3.15 -2.44
C ARG A 85 10.55 -3.56 -3.72
N PHE A 86 9.94 -4.46 -4.50
CA PHE A 86 10.47 -4.87 -5.80
C PHE A 86 10.66 -3.66 -6.71
N PHE A 87 9.60 -2.90 -6.98
CA PHE A 87 9.65 -1.71 -7.85
C PHE A 87 10.60 -0.62 -7.33
N HIS A 88 10.62 -0.38 -6.01
CA HIS A 88 11.50 0.62 -5.42
C HIS A 88 12.98 0.22 -5.49
N LEU A 89 13.30 -1.08 -5.35
CA LEU A 89 14.66 -1.60 -5.50
C LEU A 89 15.14 -1.56 -6.94
N GLU A 90 14.27 -1.83 -7.91
CA GLU A 90 14.60 -1.69 -9.34
C GLU A 90 14.83 -0.24 -9.73
N LYS A 91 13.94 0.68 -9.33
CA LYS A 91 14.13 2.12 -9.51
C LYS A 91 15.47 2.58 -8.92
N TYR A 92 15.83 2.05 -7.75
CA TYR A 92 17.11 2.33 -7.12
C TYR A 92 18.30 1.84 -7.95
N LYS A 93 18.26 0.61 -8.50
CA LYS A 93 19.32 0.08 -9.37
C LYS A 93 19.50 0.95 -10.62
N VAL A 94 18.41 1.28 -11.29
CA VAL A 94 18.41 2.11 -12.50
C VAL A 94 18.94 3.52 -12.19
N TRP A 95 18.48 4.15 -11.11
CA TRP A 95 18.92 5.49 -10.76
C TRP A 95 20.38 5.54 -10.33
N LYS A 96 20.86 4.54 -9.59
CA LYS A 96 22.29 4.40 -9.26
C LYS A 96 23.15 4.28 -10.53
N TYR A 97 22.70 3.49 -11.49
CA TYR A 97 23.38 3.33 -12.78
C TYR A 97 23.47 4.66 -13.55
N LEU A 98 22.35 5.39 -13.66
CA LEU A 98 22.29 6.69 -14.34
C LEU A 98 23.16 7.76 -13.64
N VAL A 99 23.16 7.80 -12.31
CA VAL A 99 23.98 8.73 -11.52
C VAL A 99 25.46 8.39 -11.68
N ASN A 100 25.84 7.11 -11.65
CA ASN A 100 27.23 6.69 -11.88
C ASN A 100 27.74 7.12 -13.27
N ILE A 101 26.94 6.95 -14.32
CA ILE A 101 27.31 7.43 -15.68
C ILE A 101 27.55 8.95 -15.69
N ARG A 102 26.67 9.73 -15.05
CA ARG A 102 26.81 11.19 -15.00
C ARG A 102 28.00 11.66 -14.15
N LEU A 103 28.34 10.94 -13.09
CA LEU A 103 29.46 11.27 -12.21
C LEU A 103 30.81 10.88 -12.81
N CYS A 104 30.90 9.73 -13.51
CA CYS A 104 32.06 9.37 -14.31
C CYS A 104 32.38 10.43 -15.37
N LYS A 105 31.35 11.02 -15.99
CA LYS A 105 31.51 12.15 -16.93
C LYS A 105 31.93 13.48 -16.29
N ARG A 106 31.82 13.65 -14.97
CA ARG A 106 32.05 14.94 -14.28
C ARG A 106 33.23 14.95 -13.30
N GLY A 107 33.98 13.85 -13.15
CA GLY A 107 35.20 13.79 -12.32
C GLY A 107 35.02 14.16 -10.83
N ARG A 108 33.79 14.22 -10.30
CA ARG A 108 33.50 14.65 -8.92
C ARG A 108 33.12 13.47 -8.03
N LEU A 109 34.12 12.84 -7.41
CA LEU A 109 33.97 11.73 -6.45
C LEU A 109 33.42 12.14 -5.06
N ARG A 110 33.47 13.43 -4.69
CA ARG A 110 33.11 13.87 -3.31
C ARG A 110 31.60 13.86 -2.98
N ARG A 111 30.69 13.82 -3.98
CA ARG A 111 29.23 13.82 -3.75
C ARG A 111 28.66 12.43 -3.42
N GLU A 112 29.46 11.37 -3.56
CA GLU A 112 29.03 9.99 -3.29
C GLU A 112 28.74 9.74 -1.81
N ASP A 113 29.42 10.40 -0.88
CA ASP A 113 29.35 10.04 0.55
C ASP A 113 28.04 10.42 1.24
N LYS A 114 27.46 11.58 0.91
CA LYS A 114 26.18 12.01 1.50
C LYS A 114 25.01 11.27 0.86
N PHE A 115 25.06 11.07 -0.46
CA PHE A 115 24.05 10.35 -1.23
C PHE A 115 24.06 8.85 -0.86
N SER A 116 25.22 8.21 -0.80
CA SER A 116 25.35 6.80 -0.42
C SER A 116 24.90 6.53 1.01
N ARG A 117 25.07 7.47 1.95
CA ARG A 117 24.57 7.34 3.33
C ARG A 117 23.05 7.39 3.41
N ILE A 118 22.40 8.33 2.73
CA ILE A 118 20.93 8.42 2.66
C ILE A 118 20.38 7.12 2.04
N PHE A 119 20.98 6.66 0.94
CA PHE A 119 20.57 5.42 0.30
C PHE A 119 20.86 4.14 1.09
N LYS A 120 21.95 4.08 1.85
CA LYS A 120 22.22 2.96 2.77
C LYS A 120 21.10 2.87 3.81
N LYS A 121 20.71 3.99 4.42
CA LYS A 121 19.64 4.05 5.43
C LYS A 121 18.29 3.56 4.87
N ASP A 122 17.91 4.01 3.68
CA ASP A 122 16.67 3.56 3.03
C ASP A 122 16.72 2.08 2.61
N LYS A 123 17.86 1.61 2.08
CA LYS A 123 18.05 0.21 1.66
C LYS A 123 17.91 -0.77 2.82
N PHE A 124 18.39 -0.40 4.02
CA PHE A 124 18.21 -1.23 5.22
C PHE A 124 16.74 -1.35 5.62
N LEU A 125 16.03 -0.24 5.68
CA LEU A 125 14.60 -0.25 5.97
C LEU A 125 13.82 -1.04 4.91
N ILE A 126 14.21 -0.97 3.63
CA ILE A 126 13.54 -1.67 2.51
C ILE A 126 13.74 -3.18 2.58
N LYS A 127 14.87 -3.67 3.10
CA LYS A 127 15.14 -5.10 3.16
C LYS A 127 14.54 -5.81 4.37
N ASP A 128 14.15 -5.08 5.41
CA ASP A 128 13.60 -5.69 6.61
C ASP A 128 12.16 -6.16 6.35
N LYS A 129 11.89 -7.45 6.57
CA LYS A 129 10.55 -8.02 6.42
C LYS A 129 9.72 -7.69 7.66
N TYR A 130 8.40 -7.56 7.50
CA TYR A 130 7.49 -7.51 8.63
C TYR A 130 7.78 -8.72 9.55
N PRO A 131 7.81 -8.55 10.89
CA PRO A 131 7.41 -7.37 11.67
C PRO A 131 8.58 -6.42 12.01
N TYR A 132 9.57 -6.29 11.11
CA TYR A 132 10.66 -5.31 11.16
C TYR A 132 11.60 -5.42 12.37
N GLY A 133 11.97 -6.65 12.76
CA GLY A 133 12.80 -6.86 13.95
C GLY A 133 14.20 -6.25 13.91
N ARG A 134 14.80 -6.10 12.72
CA ARG A 134 16.12 -5.44 12.63
C ARG A 134 15.99 -3.94 12.82
N TRP A 135 14.97 -3.33 12.23
CA TRP A 135 14.64 -1.92 12.44
C TRP A 135 14.31 -1.65 13.91
N PHE A 136 13.49 -2.50 14.55
CA PHE A 136 13.13 -2.36 15.96
C PHE A 136 14.38 -2.31 16.84
N ARG A 137 15.28 -3.29 16.72
CA ARG A 137 16.51 -3.35 17.54
C ARG A 137 17.49 -2.21 17.27
N LYS A 138 17.71 -1.86 15.99
CA LYS A 138 18.81 -0.95 15.61
C LYS A 138 18.42 0.52 15.61
N HIS A 139 17.13 0.83 15.47
CA HIS A 139 16.66 2.21 15.32
C HIS A 139 15.60 2.61 16.33
N TYR A 140 14.64 1.74 16.64
CA TYR A 140 13.56 2.11 17.54
C TYR A 140 13.98 1.98 19.00
N LEU A 141 14.38 0.79 19.41
CA LEU A 141 14.72 0.44 20.79
C LEU A 141 15.79 1.36 21.41
N PRO A 142 16.91 1.70 20.73
CA PRO A 142 17.95 2.57 21.30
C PRO A 142 17.47 3.98 21.66
N ASN A 143 16.39 4.45 21.03
CA ASN A 143 15.83 5.77 21.24
C ASN A 143 14.72 5.80 22.32
N GLN A 144 14.45 4.68 22.98
CA GLN A 144 13.42 4.57 24.02
C GLN A 144 14.02 4.72 25.44
N PRO A 145 13.18 5.01 26.46
CA PRO A 145 13.61 5.04 27.86
C PRO A 145 14.30 3.73 28.30
N GLU A 146 15.18 3.80 29.30
CA GLU A 146 15.94 2.61 29.75
C GLU A 146 15.04 1.49 30.25
N SER A 147 13.92 1.80 30.93
CA SER A 147 12.92 0.83 31.38
C SER A 147 12.29 0.03 30.23
N TYR A 148 11.97 0.71 29.13
CA TYR A 148 11.47 0.07 27.92
C TYR A 148 12.54 -0.79 27.26
N ARG A 149 13.79 -0.29 27.22
CA ARG A 149 14.93 -1.02 26.65
C ARG A 149 15.25 -2.29 27.42
N SER A 150 15.30 -2.22 28.75
CA SER A 150 15.59 -3.36 29.61
C SER A 150 14.52 -4.43 29.52
N PHE A 151 13.23 -4.03 29.51
CA PHE A 151 12.10 -4.94 29.31
C PHE A 151 12.20 -5.75 28.01
N TYR A 152 12.38 -5.08 26.87
CA TYR A 152 12.47 -5.80 25.60
C TYR A 152 13.77 -6.58 25.45
N ARG A 153 14.88 -6.13 26.04
CA ARG A 153 16.13 -6.91 26.08
C ARG A 153 15.94 -8.19 26.88
N SER A 154 15.25 -8.16 28.02
CA SER A 154 15.02 -9.36 28.83
C SER A 154 14.14 -10.36 28.08
N ILE A 155 13.05 -9.91 27.45
CA ILE A 155 12.14 -10.76 26.67
C ILE A 155 12.83 -11.36 25.45
N LEU A 156 13.58 -10.55 24.68
CA LEU A 156 14.31 -11.04 23.51
C LEU A 156 15.42 -12.03 23.89
N THR A 157 16.03 -11.87 25.06
CA THR A 157 17.07 -12.79 25.54
C THR A 157 16.47 -14.09 26.07
N SER A 158 15.40 -14.00 26.87
CA SER A 158 14.74 -15.14 27.51
C SER A 158 13.91 -15.99 26.54
N GLU A 159 13.04 -15.37 25.73
CA GLU A 159 12.10 -16.08 24.86
C GLU A 159 12.69 -16.42 23.48
N PHE A 160 13.69 -15.67 23.02
CA PHE A 160 14.26 -15.82 21.68
C PHE A 160 15.75 -16.18 21.69
N SER A 161 16.35 -16.46 22.85
CA SER A 161 17.79 -16.77 22.99
C SER A 161 18.70 -15.72 22.33
N GLY A 162 18.24 -14.46 22.23
CA GLY A 162 18.92 -13.40 21.49
C GLY A 162 18.91 -13.54 19.96
N VAL A 163 18.31 -14.60 19.42
CA VAL A 163 18.19 -14.87 17.98
C VAL A 163 16.95 -14.18 17.42
N ILE A 164 17.17 -13.00 16.85
CA ILE A 164 16.12 -12.18 16.20
C ILE A 164 15.95 -12.60 14.73
N LYS A 165 16.05 -13.91 14.43
CA LYS A 165 15.53 -14.42 13.15
C LYS A 165 14.04 -14.06 13.15
N PRO A 166 13.57 -13.32 12.14
CA PRO A 166 12.49 -12.35 12.20
C PRO A 166 11.36 -12.88 13.08
N PHE A 167 11.40 -12.51 14.36
CA PHE A 167 10.47 -12.94 15.41
C PHE A 167 9.77 -14.28 15.13
N LYS A 168 10.55 -15.36 14.95
CA LYS A 168 10.09 -16.73 14.64
C LYS A 168 8.74 -16.80 13.86
N GLY A 169 8.65 -16.13 12.70
CA GLY A 169 7.48 -16.20 11.81
C GLY A 169 6.22 -15.54 12.38
N ASP A 170 6.29 -14.24 12.65
CA ASP A 170 5.20 -13.41 13.21
C ASP A 170 4.69 -13.82 14.61
N TYR A 171 5.26 -14.86 15.21
CA TYR A 171 4.81 -15.40 16.48
C TYR A 171 4.81 -14.36 17.61
N PHE A 172 5.91 -13.60 17.75
CA PHE A 172 6.04 -12.63 18.83
C PHE A 172 5.03 -11.49 18.71
N ILE A 173 4.83 -10.97 17.51
CA ILE A 173 3.89 -9.87 17.30
C ILE A 173 2.45 -10.35 17.53
N ASN A 174 2.14 -11.58 17.16
CA ASN A 174 0.85 -12.20 17.44
C ASN A 174 0.64 -12.44 18.95
N LEU A 175 1.67 -12.84 19.68
CA LEU A 175 1.63 -12.96 21.14
C LEU A 175 1.36 -11.60 21.81
N CYS A 176 2.06 -10.54 21.39
CA CYS A 176 1.82 -9.19 21.87
C CYS A 176 0.38 -8.73 21.61
N LYS A 177 -0.16 -9.02 20.41
CA LYS A 177 -1.55 -8.71 20.05
C LYS A 177 -2.54 -9.47 20.94
N ALA A 178 -2.35 -10.78 21.11
CA ALA A 178 -3.26 -11.62 21.90
C ALA A 178 -3.35 -11.15 23.36
N ILE A 179 -2.21 -10.83 23.97
CA ILE A 179 -2.16 -10.31 25.34
C ILE A 179 -2.80 -8.93 25.43
N SER A 180 -2.59 -8.08 24.42
CA SER A 180 -3.16 -6.73 24.40
C SER A 180 -4.68 -6.73 24.27
N TYR A 181 -5.22 -7.65 23.46
CA TYR A 181 -6.67 -7.79 23.27
C TYR A 181 -7.42 -8.28 24.50
N GLY A 182 -6.76 -9.03 25.39
CA GLY A 182 -7.41 -9.62 26.56
C GLY A 182 -7.52 -8.70 27.78
N LYS A 183 -6.88 -7.52 27.79
CA LYS A 183 -6.78 -6.69 29.00
C LYS A 183 -7.40 -5.29 28.91
N CYS A 184 -7.38 -4.64 27.75
CA CYS A 184 -7.78 -3.24 27.64
C CYS A 184 -8.47 -2.92 26.31
N ASP A 185 -9.74 -2.53 26.38
CA ASP A 185 -10.56 -2.26 25.19
C ASP A 185 -10.06 -1.06 24.38
N SER A 186 -9.50 -0.02 25.02
CA SER A 186 -8.96 1.14 24.31
C SER A 186 -7.71 0.83 23.50
N LEU A 187 -6.78 0.05 24.06
CA LEU A 187 -5.58 -0.41 23.35
C LEU A 187 -5.94 -1.40 22.24
N ARG A 188 -6.92 -2.27 22.48
CA ARG A 188 -7.47 -3.15 21.45
C ARG A 188 -8.04 -2.36 20.28
N ASP A 189 -8.86 -1.34 20.54
CA ASP A 189 -9.44 -0.47 19.51
C ASP A 189 -8.34 0.21 18.67
N GLU A 190 -7.27 0.68 19.32
CA GLU A 190 -6.14 1.33 18.62
C GLU A 190 -5.39 0.35 17.70
N ILE A 191 -5.10 -0.87 18.17
CA ILE A 191 -4.45 -1.90 17.36
C ILE A 191 -5.34 -2.28 16.17
N ILE A 192 -6.64 -2.49 16.38
CA ILE A 192 -7.59 -2.81 15.31
C ILE A 192 -7.64 -1.69 14.27
N PHE A 193 -7.64 -0.43 14.72
CA PHE A 193 -7.61 0.73 13.84
C PHE A 193 -6.32 0.79 12.99
N CYS A 194 -5.15 0.56 13.60
CA CYS A 194 -3.89 0.48 12.86
C CYS A 194 -3.89 -0.67 11.83
N GLU A 195 -4.37 -1.86 12.19
CA GLU A 195 -4.53 -2.99 11.25
C GLU A 195 -5.45 -2.63 10.07
N GLY A 196 -6.58 -1.99 10.36
CA GLY A 196 -7.53 -1.57 9.33
C GLY A 196 -6.96 -0.51 8.39
N LEU A 197 -6.20 0.45 8.92
CA LEU A 197 -5.47 1.41 8.09
C LEU A 197 -4.45 0.73 7.18
N VAL A 198 -3.65 -0.20 7.70
CA VAL A 198 -2.69 -0.95 6.87
C VAL A 198 -3.39 -1.68 5.73
N ARG A 199 -4.52 -2.33 6.01
CA ARG A 199 -5.33 -3.01 4.98
C ARG A 199 -5.94 -2.04 3.97
N PHE A 200 -6.43 -0.89 4.42
CA PHE A 200 -6.97 0.15 3.53
C PHE A 200 -5.91 0.67 2.55
N TYR A 201 -4.74 1.07 3.07
CA TYR A 201 -3.65 1.57 2.23
C TYR A 201 -3.10 0.50 1.28
N SER A 202 -3.04 -0.75 1.74
CA SER A 202 -2.68 -1.91 0.91
C SER A 202 -3.70 -2.16 -0.21
N GLY A 203 -4.99 -2.10 0.11
CA GLY A 203 -6.09 -2.21 -0.86
C GLY A 203 -6.06 -1.11 -1.91
N ILE A 204 -5.88 0.16 -1.51
CA ILE A 204 -5.73 1.28 -2.46
C ILE A 204 -4.51 1.06 -3.37
N PHE A 205 -3.37 0.69 -2.77
CA PHE A 205 -2.15 0.44 -3.54
C PHE A 205 -2.36 -0.65 -4.61
N LEU A 206 -2.96 -1.78 -4.23
CA LEU A 206 -3.27 -2.86 -5.16
C LEU A 206 -4.30 -2.43 -6.21
N SER A 207 -5.35 -1.72 -5.81
CA SER A 207 -6.35 -1.19 -6.74
C SER A 207 -5.72 -0.31 -7.81
N LEU A 208 -4.84 0.62 -7.42
CA LEU A 208 -4.17 1.53 -8.35
C LEU A 208 -3.22 0.78 -9.29
N LEU A 209 -2.49 -0.22 -8.78
CA LEU A 209 -1.63 -1.05 -9.62
C LEU A 209 -2.44 -1.85 -10.64
N LEU A 210 -3.49 -2.55 -10.22
CA LEU A 210 -4.37 -3.30 -11.12
C LEU A 210 -5.05 -2.37 -12.14
N SER A 211 -5.51 -1.21 -11.69
CA SER A 211 -6.09 -0.18 -12.57
C SER A 211 -5.07 0.31 -13.60
N SER A 212 -3.80 0.47 -13.22
CA SER A 212 -2.73 0.85 -14.16
C SER A 212 -2.46 -0.25 -15.19
N VAL A 213 -2.51 -1.53 -14.79
CA VAL A 213 -2.38 -2.66 -15.72
C VAL A 213 -3.54 -2.68 -16.71
N ILE A 214 -4.78 -2.51 -16.24
CA ILE A 214 -5.97 -2.42 -17.10
C ILE A 214 -5.83 -1.25 -18.08
N ALA A 215 -5.43 -0.08 -17.62
CA ALA A 215 -5.24 1.09 -18.48
C ALA A 215 -4.13 0.89 -19.52
N ILE A 216 -3.04 0.18 -19.19
CA ILE A 216 -2.00 -0.20 -20.16
C ILE A 216 -2.56 -1.17 -21.20
N ILE A 217 -3.36 -2.16 -20.79
CA ILE A 217 -4.01 -3.08 -21.73
C ILE A 217 -4.94 -2.32 -22.67
N ILE A 218 -5.75 -1.39 -22.17
CA ILE A 218 -6.60 -0.49 -23.00
C ILE A 218 -5.74 0.25 -24.01
N PHE A 219 -4.65 0.87 -23.54
CA PHE A 219 -3.75 1.62 -24.39
C PHE A 219 -3.18 0.76 -25.53
N VAL A 220 -2.66 -0.42 -25.20
CA VAL A 220 -2.11 -1.36 -26.19
C VAL A 220 -3.17 -1.82 -27.19
N LEU A 221 -4.35 -2.23 -26.72
CA LEU A 221 -5.46 -2.63 -27.60
C LEU A 221 -5.89 -1.50 -28.53
N SER A 222 -5.95 -0.27 -28.03
CA SER A 222 -6.33 0.91 -28.83
C SER A 222 -5.35 1.19 -29.98
N LEU A 223 -4.06 0.86 -29.79
CA LEU A 223 -3.03 0.99 -30.83
C LEU A 223 -3.19 -0.07 -31.92
N PHE A 224 -3.55 -1.30 -31.56
CA PHE A 224 -3.72 -2.41 -32.52
C PHE A 224 -5.04 -2.34 -33.31
N LEU A 225 -6.12 -1.83 -32.70
CA LEU A 225 -7.45 -1.79 -33.32
C LEU A 225 -7.67 -0.57 -34.23
N SER A 226 -6.60 0.13 -34.63
CA SER A 226 -6.66 1.35 -35.48
C SER A 226 -7.66 2.40 -34.98
N TRP A 227 -7.83 2.53 -33.66
CA TRP A 227 -8.49 3.71 -33.06
C TRP A 227 -7.54 4.90 -32.97
N SER A 228 -6.37 4.77 -33.60
CA SER A 228 -5.24 5.68 -33.66
C SER A 228 -5.55 7.07 -34.25
N HIS A 229 -6.78 7.34 -34.71
CA HIS A 229 -7.17 8.67 -35.18
C HIS A 229 -7.40 9.69 -34.05
N HIS A 230 -7.43 9.28 -32.78
CA HIS A 230 -7.56 10.22 -31.66
C HIS A 230 -6.27 10.33 -30.85
N PHE A 231 -5.29 11.08 -31.36
CA PHE A 231 -4.04 11.44 -30.65
C PHE A 231 -4.30 11.95 -29.22
N LEU A 232 -5.40 12.71 -29.03
CA LEU A 232 -5.83 13.23 -27.74
C LEU A 232 -6.24 12.13 -26.74
N LEU A 233 -6.89 11.06 -27.22
CA LEU A 233 -7.30 9.92 -26.37
C LEU A 233 -6.07 9.16 -25.86
N SER A 234 -5.08 8.95 -26.73
CA SER A 234 -3.81 8.30 -26.36
C SER A 234 -3.04 9.11 -25.32
N ILE A 235 -2.99 10.44 -25.45
CA ILE A 235 -2.38 11.33 -24.44
C ILE A 235 -3.15 11.24 -23.12
N PHE A 236 -4.48 11.27 -23.16
CA PHE A 236 -5.31 11.18 -21.98
C PHE A 236 -5.07 9.87 -21.21
N ILE A 237 -5.09 8.72 -21.90
CA ILE A 237 -4.83 7.41 -21.29
C ILE A 237 -3.43 7.37 -20.67
N PHE A 238 -2.41 7.89 -21.38
CA PHE A 238 -1.06 7.97 -20.86
C PHE A 238 -0.97 8.81 -19.57
N LEU A 239 -1.65 9.96 -19.52
CA LEU A 239 -1.73 10.80 -18.33
C LEU A 239 -2.39 10.07 -17.16
N VAL A 240 -3.50 9.35 -17.40
CA VAL A 240 -4.18 8.55 -16.38
C VAL A 240 -3.25 7.46 -15.82
N ILE A 241 -2.54 6.73 -16.67
CA ILE A 241 -1.55 5.72 -16.25
C ILE A 241 -0.47 6.37 -15.38
N ALA A 242 0.08 7.51 -15.80
CA ALA A 242 1.09 8.23 -15.05
C ALA A 242 0.60 8.66 -13.66
N VAL A 243 -0.63 9.16 -13.57
CA VAL A 243 -1.28 9.52 -12.30
C VAL A 243 -1.47 8.30 -11.40
N TYR A 244 -1.96 7.17 -11.92
CA TYR A 244 -2.12 5.95 -11.12
C TYR A 244 -0.80 5.41 -10.59
N ILE A 245 0.25 5.38 -11.41
CA ILE A 245 1.58 4.94 -10.97
C ILE A 245 2.14 5.90 -9.90
N PHE A 246 1.97 7.21 -10.08
CA PHE A 246 2.40 8.21 -9.11
C PHE A 246 1.67 8.06 -7.76
N LEU A 247 0.34 7.89 -7.80
CA LEU A 247 -0.46 7.65 -6.61
C LEU A 247 -0.06 6.33 -5.95
N ALA A 248 0.06 5.24 -6.71
CA ALA A 248 0.50 3.94 -6.18
C ALA A 248 1.86 4.05 -5.48
N ALA A 249 2.83 4.75 -6.07
CA ALA A 249 4.13 4.98 -5.43
C ALA A 249 4.01 5.76 -4.11
N THR A 250 3.11 6.75 -4.05
CA THR A 250 2.86 7.56 -2.86
C THR A 250 2.18 6.75 -1.76
N PHE A 251 1.15 5.98 -2.10
CA PHE A 251 0.45 5.08 -1.18
C PHE A 251 1.35 3.94 -0.69
N GLY A 252 2.19 3.36 -1.56
CA GLY A 252 3.17 2.34 -1.17
C GLY A 252 4.22 2.86 -0.17
N LYS A 253 4.68 4.10 -0.36
CA LYS A 253 5.57 4.77 0.63
C LYS A 253 4.87 4.97 1.98
N LYS A 254 3.63 5.44 1.96
CA LYS A 254 2.82 5.64 3.18
C LYS A 254 2.51 4.32 3.88
N LEU A 255 2.17 3.26 3.14
CA LEU A 255 1.87 1.93 3.68
C LEU A 255 2.97 1.43 4.61
N LYS A 256 4.23 1.57 4.19
CA LYS A 256 5.37 1.17 5.00
C LYS A 256 5.49 1.98 6.30
N SER A 257 5.27 3.29 6.24
CA SER A 257 5.28 4.15 7.42
C SER A 257 4.18 3.78 8.41
N ILE A 258 2.98 3.47 7.90
CA ILE A 258 1.83 3.08 8.72
C ILE A 258 2.05 1.70 9.34
N ARG A 259 2.63 0.74 8.60
CA ARG A 259 3.00 -0.57 9.14
C ARG A 259 4.05 -0.50 10.25
N ILE A 260 5.04 0.37 10.11
CA ILE A 260 5.99 0.62 11.20
C ILE A 260 5.27 1.16 12.44
N ARG A 261 4.32 2.09 12.25
CA ARG A 261 3.50 2.63 13.34
C ARG A 261 2.62 1.55 13.98
N GLU A 262 2.04 0.64 13.21
CA GLU A 262 1.30 -0.52 13.72
C GLU A 262 2.17 -1.34 14.69
N VAL A 263 3.38 -1.71 14.26
CA VAL A 263 4.33 -2.48 15.10
C VAL A 263 4.70 -1.71 16.37
N GLN A 264 4.92 -0.40 16.27
CA GLN A 264 5.18 0.46 17.43
C GLN A 264 4.01 0.44 18.43
N THR A 265 2.78 0.63 17.94
CA THR A 265 1.58 0.63 18.78
C THR A 265 1.41 -0.70 19.49
N ILE A 266 1.59 -1.83 18.80
CA ILE A 266 1.48 -3.18 19.39
C ILE A 266 2.52 -3.39 20.50
N PHE A 267 3.76 -2.99 20.27
CA PHE A 267 4.82 -3.12 21.27
C PHE A 267 4.59 -2.18 22.45
N ASN A 268 4.23 -0.93 22.22
CA ASN A 268 3.91 -0.01 23.30
C ASN A 268 2.74 -0.50 24.16
N ALA A 269 1.68 -1.00 23.53
CA ALA A 269 0.54 -1.59 24.23
C ALA A 269 0.96 -2.80 25.09
N PHE A 270 1.79 -3.69 24.52
CA PHE A 270 2.30 -4.85 25.24
C PHE A 270 3.17 -4.48 26.45
N TYR A 271 4.07 -3.50 26.28
CA TYR A 271 4.88 -2.97 27.37
C TYR A 271 4.01 -2.36 28.48
N PHE A 272 3.02 -1.56 28.10
CA PHE A 272 2.11 -0.90 29.05
C PHE A 272 1.35 -1.93 29.89
N ILE A 273 0.74 -2.92 29.25
CA ILE A 273 -0.08 -3.96 29.89
C ILE A 273 0.72 -4.87 30.84
N LYS A 274 2.02 -5.04 30.58
CA LYS A 274 2.90 -5.88 31.40
C LYS A 274 3.52 -5.13 32.58
N ASN A 275 3.74 -3.82 32.48
CA ASN A 275 4.38 -3.03 33.53
C ASN A 275 3.39 -2.17 34.35
N PHE A 276 2.18 -1.94 33.84
CA PHE A 276 1.10 -1.21 34.50
C PHE A 276 -0.18 -2.06 34.39
N PRO A 277 -0.27 -3.16 35.16
CA PRO A 277 -1.40 -4.09 35.11
C PRO A 277 -2.72 -3.48 35.61
#